data_AF-A0A7Y4TWY9-F1
#
_entry.id   AF-A0A7Y4TWY9-F1
#
_cell.length_a   1.000
_cell.length_b   1.000
_cell.length_c   1.000
_cell.angle_alpha   90.00
_cell.angle_beta   90.00
_cell.angle_gamma   90.00
#
_symmetry.space_group_name_H-M   'P 1'
#
loop_
_entity.id
_entity.type
_entity.pdbx_description
1 polymer ?
#
loop_
_entity_poly.entity_id
_entity_poly.type
_entity_poly.pdbx_seq_one_letter_code
_entity_poly.pdbx_strand_id
1 'polypeptide(L)'
;MRAFRTESTYYFSSTHLIPRGAIVFHSEKLRRYIHPVEGFLLDGHPRVQMLPDAESEVLETKWHDALARYADGPRVRAESR
;
A
#
# COMPACT_ATOMS: atom_id res chain seq x y z
N MET A 1 -10.89 2.16 -2.32
CA MET A 1 -9.71 2.82 -2.92
C MET A 1 -9.45 2.19 -4.28
N ARG A 2 -8.82 2.86 -5.24
CA ARG A 2 -8.51 2.22 -6.55
C ARG A 2 -7.07 1.72 -6.59
N ALA A 3 -6.87 0.50 -7.07
CA ALA A 3 -5.55 -0.11 -7.19
C ALA A 3 -4.93 0.19 -8.56
N PHE A 4 -3.62 0.38 -8.55
CA PHE A 4 -2.82 0.66 -9.72
C PHE A 4 -1.55 -0.19 -9.69
N ARG A 5 -1.02 -0.48 -10.88
CA ARG A 5 0.27 -1.14 -11.07
C ARG A 5 1.31 -0.13 -11.51
N THR A 6 2.47 -0.12 -10.86
CA THR A 6 3.56 0.79 -11.22
C THR A 6 4.14 0.43 -12.59
N GLU A 7 4.31 1.43 -13.47
CA GLU A 7 4.93 1.24 -14.79
C GLU A 7 6.42 1.58 -14.80
N SER A 8 6.91 2.20 -13.73
CA SER A 8 8.33 2.49 -13.51
C SER A 8 8.67 2.34 -12.02
N THR A 9 9.94 2.48 -11.67
CA THR A 9 10.41 2.40 -10.29
C THR A 9 10.19 3.74 -9.59
N TYR A 10 9.68 3.73 -8.36
CA TYR A 10 9.35 4.94 -7.59
C TYR A 10 10.06 5.02 -6.26
N TYR A 11 10.31 6.24 -5.79
CA TYR A 11 10.80 6.46 -4.44
C TYR A 11 9.66 6.42 -3.42
N PHE A 12 9.77 5.48 -2.47
CA PHE A 12 9.00 5.50 -1.23
C PHE A 12 9.71 6.36 -0.17
N SER A 13 11.05 6.30 -0.13
CA SER A 13 11.89 7.18 0.70
C SER A 13 13.14 7.59 -0.10
N SER A 14 14.03 8.41 0.48
CA SER A 14 15.31 8.75 -0.17
C SER A 14 16.24 7.54 -0.38
N THR A 15 15.98 6.41 0.28
CA THR A 15 16.81 5.20 0.23
C THR A 15 16.05 3.97 -0.25
N HIS A 16 14.72 4.01 -0.31
CA HIS A 16 13.88 2.87 -0.65
C HIS A 16 13.10 3.13 -1.95
N LEU A 17 13.25 2.20 -2.88
CA LEU A 17 12.60 2.19 -4.18
C LEU A 17 11.56 1.07 -4.25
N ILE A 18 10.42 1.38 -4.84
CA ILE A 18 9.39 0.43 -5.18
C ILE A 18 9.59 0.05 -6.65
N PRO A 19 9.71 -1.24 -6.98
CA PRO A 19 9.95 -1.67 -8.35
C PRO A 19 8.73 -1.47 -9.25
N ARG A 20 8.97 -1.46 -10.57
CA ARG A 20 7.93 -1.61 -11.58
C ARG A 20 7.12 -2.90 -11.33
N GLY A 21 5.81 -2.83 -11.53
CA GLY A 21 4.88 -3.94 -11.34
C GLY A 21 4.31 -4.05 -9.92
N ALA A 22 4.82 -3.26 -8.98
CA ALA A 22 4.26 -3.17 -7.64
C ALA A 22 2.82 -2.61 -7.65
N ILE A 23 2.04 -3.01 -6.65
CA ILE A 23 0.66 -2.57 -6.46
C ILE A 23 0.65 -1.39 -5.50
N VAL A 24 -0.03 -0.32 -5.90
CA VAL A 24 -0.26 0.87 -5.09
C VAL A 24 -1.72 1.29 -5.14
N PHE A 25 -2.21 1.94 -4.10
CA PHE A 25 -3.57 2.43 -4.00
C PHE A 25 -3.57 3.96 -4.05
N HIS A 26 -4.49 4.55 -4.79
CA HIS A 26 -4.68 6.00 -4.75
C HIS A 26 -5.68 6.36 -3.66
N SER A 27 -5.27 7.21 -2.71
CA SER A 27 -6.15 7.79 -1.70
C SER A 27 -6.64 9.16 -2.17
N GLU A 28 -7.93 9.26 -2.48
CA GLU A 28 -8.55 10.54 -2.87
C GLU A 28 -8.49 11.58 -1.74
N LYS A 29 -8.67 11.13 -0.49
CA LYS A 29 -8.59 11.99 0.70
C LYS A 29 -7.22 12.66 0.85
N LEU A 30 -6.15 11.91 0.61
CA LEU A 30 -4.78 12.38 0.78
C LEU A 30 -4.17 12.89 -0.54
N ARG A 31 -4.84 12.65 -1.67
CA ARG A 31 -4.36 12.91 -3.04
C ARG A 31 -2.96 12.35 -3.27
N ARG A 32 -2.72 11.14 -2.75
CA ARG A 32 -1.41 10.45 -2.79
C ARG A 32 -1.58 8.97 -3.10
N TYR A 33 -0.56 8.41 -3.74
CA TYR A 33 -0.41 6.97 -3.93
C TYR A 33 0.26 6.33 -2.71
N ILE A 34 -0.28 5.19 -2.29
CA ILE A 34 0.11 4.47 -1.08
C ILE A 34 0.45 3.04 -1.47
N HIS A 35 1.66 2.61 -1.17
CA HIS A 35 2.02 1.21 -1.18
C HIS A 35 1.47 0.54 0.09
N PRO A 36 0.81 -0.64 0.00
CA PRO A 36 0.10 -1.25 1.12
C PRO A 36 1.00 -1.63 2.30
N VAL A 37 2.30 -1.84 2.07
CA VAL A 37 3.27 -2.23 3.10
C VAL A 37 4.17 -1.07 3.51
N GLU A 38 4.62 -0.28 2.52
CA GLU A 38 5.66 0.73 2.76
C GLU A 38 5.01 2.07 3.17
N GLY A 39 3.88 2.44 2.56
CA GLY A 39 3.19 3.70 2.82
C GLY A 39 3.21 4.65 1.61
N PHE A 40 3.28 5.97 1.84
CA PHE A 40 3.14 6.97 0.77
C PHE A 40 4.33 7.05 -0.17
N LEU A 41 4.07 7.10 -1.48
CA LEU A 41 5.10 7.46 -2.45
C LEU A 41 5.47 8.94 -2.33
N LEU A 42 6.76 9.24 -2.51
CA LEU A 42 7.26 10.61 -2.55
C LEU A 42 7.09 11.26 -3.92
N ASP A 43 6.98 10.45 -4.97
CA ASP A 43 6.72 10.96 -6.31
C ASP A 43 5.29 11.52 -6.40
N GLY A 44 5.17 12.76 -6.87
CA GLY A 44 3.89 13.44 -6.98
C GLY A 44 3.00 12.84 -8.05
N HIS A 45 3.56 12.36 -9.16
CA HIS A 45 2.81 11.92 -10.36
C HIS A 45 3.39 10.62 -10.94
N PRO A 46 3.26 9.49 -10.23
CA PRO A 46 3.79 8.23 -10.72
C PRO A 46 3.07 7.78 -12.00
N ARG A 47 3.82 7.33 -13.01
CA ARG A 47 3.31 6.53 -14.13
C ARG A 47 2.78 5.19 -13.63
N VAL A 48 1.48 5.03 -13.72
CA VAL A 48 0.78 3.84 -13.22
C VAL A 48 -0.29 3.40 -14.20
N GLN A 49 -0.52 2.09 -14.25
CA GLN A 49 -1.61 1.49 -14.97
C GLN A 49 -2.76 1.24 -13.99
N MET A 50 -3.95 1.72 -14.34
CA MET A 50 -5.16 1.43 -13.57
C MET A 50 -5.53 -0.04 -13.71
N LEU A 51 -5.82 -0.69 -12.58
CA LEU A 51 -6.31 -2.07 -12.58
C LEU A 51 -7.85 -2.09 -12.73
N PRO A 52 -8.41 -3.18 -13.25
CA PRO A 52 -9.87 -3.38 -13.29
C PRO A 52 -10.49 -3.25 -11.89
N ASP A 53 -11.76 -2.84 -11.84
CA ASP A 53 -12.44 -2.60 -10.55
C ASP A 53 -12.57 -3.88 -9.72
N ALA A 54 -12.93 -5.00 -10.34
CA ALA A 54 -12.98 -6.29 -9.67
C ALA A 54 -11.62 -6.70 -9.06
N GLU A 55 -10.51 -6.41 -9.74
CA GLU A 55 -9.17 -6.70 -9.20
C GLU A 55 -8.82 -5.74 -8.05
N SER A 56 -9.19 -4.46 -8.19
CA SER A 56 -8.98 -3.44 -7.15
C SER A 56 -9.71 -3.79 -5.86
N GLU A 57 -10.97 -4.22 -5.94
CA GLU A 57 -11.78 -4.62 -4.77
C GLU A 57 -11.19 -5.82 -4.03
N VAL A 58 -10.72 -6.85 -4.77
CA VAL A 58 -10.09 -8.02 -4.17
C VAL A 58 -8.78 -7.65 -3.46
N LEU A 59 -7.97 -6.77 -4.06
CA LEU A 59 -6.71 -6.32 -3.48
C LEU A 59 -6.93 -5.44 -2.24
N GLU A 60 -7.92 -4.54 -2.28
CA GLU A 60 -8.31 -3.72 -1.13
C GLU A 60 -8.80 -4.60 0.03
N THR A 61 -9.64 -5.58 -0.24
CA THR A 61 -10.13 -6.54 0.78
C THR A 61 -8.96 -7.29 1.42
N LYS A 62 -8.05 -7.85 0.61
CA LYS A 62 -6.87 -8.57 1.11
C LYS A 62 -5.98 -7.68 1.97
N TRP A 63 -5.83 -6.41 1.60
CA TRP A 63 -5.05 -5.46 2.38
C TRP A 63 -5.72 -5.15 3.72
N HIS A 64 -7.02 -4.91 3.74
CA HIS A 64 -7.78 -4.73 4.98
C HIS A 64 -7.73 -5.97 5.88
N ASP A 65 -7.85 -7.17 5.33
CA ASP A 65 -7.72 -8.42 6.07
C ASP A 65 -6.32 -8.56 6.68
N ALA A 66 -5.27 -8.23 5.93
CA ALA A 66 -3.89 -8.26 6.43
C ALA A 66 -3.67 -7.24 7.56
N LEU A 67 -4.23 -6.04 7.43
CA LEU A 67 -4.18 -5.00 8.47
C LEU A 67 -4.92 -5.43 9.73
N ALA A 68 -6.11 -6.03 9.60
CA ALA A 68 -6.87 -6.55 10.73
C ALA A 68 -6.09 -7.63 11.50
N ARG A 69 -5.47 -8.58 10.77
CA ARG A 69 -4.62 -9.62 11.37
C ARG A 69 -3.40 -9.05 12.09
N TYR A 70 -2.82 -7.96 11.59
CA TYR A 70 -1.68 -7.30 12.24
C TYR A 70 -2.12 -6.49 13.47
N ALA A 71 -3.28 -5.83 13.40
CA ALA A 71 -3.86 -5.11 14.54
C ALA A 71 -4.22 -6.07 15.69
N ASP A 72 -4.58 -7.32 15.39
CA ASP A 72 -4.79 -8.41 16.35
C ASP A 72 -3.49 -9.14 16.76
N GLY A 73 -2.31 -8.59 16.45
CA GLY A 73 -1.00 -9.14 16.81
C GLY A 73 -0.85 -9.46 18.31
N PRO A 74 0.02 -10.42 18.69
CA PRO A 74 -0.01 -11.05 20.00
C PRO A 74 0.10 -10.01 21.10
N ARG A 75 -0.89 -10.00 22.01
CA ARG A 75 -0.77 -9.33 23.30
C ARG A 75 0.50 -9.85 23.96
N VAL A 76 1.59 -9.09 23.86
CA VAL A 76 2.77 -9.29 24.69
C VAL A 76 2.24 -9.15 26.12
N ARG A 77 2.08 -10.28 26.82
CA ARG A 77 1.83 -10.25 28.25
C ARG A 77 3.03 -9.51 28.83
N ALA A 78 2.80 -8.27 29.26
CA ALA A 78 3.69 -7.62 30.20
C ALA A 78 3.63 -8.48 31.47
N GLU A 79 4.52 -9.45 31.57
CA GLU A 79 4.86 -10.07 32.85
C GLU A 79 5.63 -9.00 33.63
N SER A 80 4.87 -8.19 34.36
CA SER A 80 5.39 -7.36 35.44
C SER A 80 6.04 -8.28 36.47
N ARG A 81 7.37 -8.18 36.59
CA ARG A 81 8.10 -8.58 37.79
C ARG A 81 8.20 -7.40 38.74
#